data_AF-A0A357R2U1-F1
#
_entry.id   AF-A0A357R2U1-F1
#
_cell.length_a   1.000
_cell.length_b   1.000
_cell.length_c   1.000
_cell.angle_alpha   90.00
_cell.angle_beta   90.00
_cell.angle_gamma   90.00
#
_symmetry.space_group_name_H-M   'P 1'
#
loop_
_entity.id
_entity.type
_entity.pdbx_description
1 polymer ?
#
loop_
_entity_poly.entity_id
_entity_poly.type
_entity_poly.pdbx_seq_one_letter_code
_entity_poly.pdbx_strand_id
1 'polypeptide(L)'
;MSVRIDIKLIKILTEQPDSMVQAAESPGFRLYWRNLGRDPSQAISELAEPGLEGRLKALAEEGVNGKSVLGALGRISGASIEQQVTRHLPAGAMFEVNVEFVPGGDQPVIAEGNTVAVNFFSLELRGNKLFVGDFPLLSLLANRMHQLCTARLVAPRLEDAAGGALENFLARMFREGSATLFFTVPVSGPVYNLWQQAEKRREADVQLLRRYIHAKENGAALARELEHSLALTGSASLAARYPLGTWMCQVVEGAFGRNYLVDSLRHAYGIVDAFEEARSKFGLPEKYSLAASR
;
A
#
# COMPACT_ATOMS: atom_id res chain seq x y z
N MET A 1 4.27 15.27 11.16
CA MET A 1 4.67 13.91 10.78
C MET A 1 6.20 13.86 10.77
N SER A 2 6.83 12.70 10.87
CA SER A 2 8.26 12.56 10.59
C SER A 2 8.51 11.26 9.82
N VAL A 3 9.39 11.33 8.82
CA VAL A 3 9.78 10.17 8.01
C VAL A 3 11.28 9.97 8.10
N ARG A 4 11.69 8.84 8.70
CA ARG A 4 13.10 8.44 8.76
C ARG A 4 13.39 7.39 7.70
N ILE A 5 14.37 7.65 6.86
CA ILE A 5 14.88 6.70 5.87
C ILE A 5 16.17 6.08 6.41
N ASP A 6 16.18 4.77 6.62
CA ASP A 6 17.35 4.03 7.10
C ASP A 6 17.89 3.10 6.02
N ILE A 7 19.07 3.45 5.51
CA ILE A 7 19.84 2.68 4.54
C ILE A 7 21.13 2.12 5.15
N LYS A 8 21.28 2.14 6.49
CA LYS A 8 22.50 1.65 7.13
C LYS A 8 22.73 0.17 6.86
N LEU A 9 21.65 -0.62 6.93
CA LEU A 9 21.73 -2.07 6.78
C LEU A 9 22.27 -2.49 5.42
N ILE A 10 21.72 -1.94 4.33
CA ILE A 10 22.21 -2.21 2.98
C ILE A 10 23.68 -1.79 2.83
N LYS A 11 24.09 -0.62 3.36
CA LYS A 11 25.50 -0.19 3.30
C LYS A 11 26.43 -1.17 4.01
N ILE A 12 26.08 -1.56 5.24
CA ILE A 12 26.86 -2.50 6.03
C ILE A 12 27.01 -3.82 5.28
N LEU A 13 25.90 -4.37 4.76
CA LEU A 13 25.93 -5.67 4.07
C LEU A 13 26.68 -5.61 2.72
N THR A 14 26.61 -4.49 2.00
CA THR A 14 27.39 -4.33 0.76
C THR A 14 28.89 -4.24 1.02
N GLU A 15 29.31 -3.71 2.18
CA GLU A 15 30.72 -3.62 2.57
C GLU A 15 31.24 -4.87 3.30
N GLN A 16 30.38 -5.52 4.09
CA GLN A 16 30.70 -6.66 4.96
C GLN A 16 29.57 -7.72 4.88
N PRO A 17 29.51 -8.54 3.82
CA PRO A 17 28.44 -9.53 3.64
C PRO A 17 28.26 -10.50 4.83
N ASP A 18 29.35 -10.82 5.53
CA ASP A 18 29.35 -11.74 6.68
C ASP A 18 28.68 -11.15 7.93
N SER A 19 28.33 -9.86 7.95
CA SER A 19 27.68 -9.21 9.10
C SER A 19 26.17 -9.47 9.18
N MET A 20 25.64 -10.45 8.44
CA MET A 20 24.22 -10.81 8.40
C MET A 20 23.61 -11.11 9.78
N VAL A 21 24.40 -11.64 10.70
CA VAL A 21 23.94 -11.94 12.08
C VAL A 21 23.58 -10.65 12.84
N GLN A 22 24.39 -9.60 12.70
CA GLN A 22 24.09 -8.30 13.31
C GLN A 22 22.96 -7.58 12.57
N ALA A 23 22.85 -7.82 11.26
CA ALA A 23 21.78 -7.28 10.43
C ALA A 23 20.39 -7.80 10.84
N ALA A 24 20.31 -9.04 11.34
CA ALA A 24 19.06 -9.66 11.78
C ALA A 24 18.44 -9.04 13.04
N GLU A 25 19.20 -8.20 13.75
CA GLU A 25 18.71 -7.45 14.91
C GLU A 25 17.90 -6.21 14.52
N SER A 26 17.91 -5.80 13.25
CA SER A 26 17.18 -4.60 12.82
C SER A 26 15.65 -4.79 12.95
N PRO A 27 14.90 -3.76 13.40
CA PRO A 27 13.45 -3.84 13.53
C PRO A 27 12.77 -4.16 12.19
N GLY A 28 13.23 -3.56 11.09
CA GLY A 28 12.71 -3.81 9.75
C GLY A 28 12.96 -5.25 9.29
N PHE A 29 14.14 -5.82 9.58
CA PHE A 29 14.45 -7.20 9.21
C PHE A 29 13.53 -8.18 9.94
N ARG A 30 13.42 -8.02 11.26
CA ARG A 30 12.52 -8.85 12.09
C ARG A 30 11.08 -8.74 11.64
N LEU A 31 10.60 -7.53 11.38
CA LEU A 31 9.26 -7.30 10.87
C LEU A 31 9.01 -8.03 9.54
N TYR A 32 9.94 -7.88 8.60
CA TYR A 32 9.85 -8.45 7.27
C TYR A 32 9.77 -9.99 7.33
N TRP A 33 10.74 -10.62 7.98
CA TRP A 33 10.83 -12.09 8.00
C TRP A 33 9.75 -12.74 8.86
N ARG A 34 9.35 -12.11 9.97
CA ARG A 34 8.19 -12.56 10.78
C ARG A 34 6.91 -12.58 9.95
N ASN A 35 6.68 -11.58 9.11
CA ASN A 35 5.50 -11.52 8.24
C ASN A 35 5.51 -12.61 7.16
N LEU A 36 6.67 -13.17 6.83
CA LEU A 36 6.81 -14.36 5.98
C LEU A 36 6.74 -15.68 6.77
N GLY A 37 6.53 -15.64 8.08
CA GLY A 37 6.51 -16.82 8.94
C GLY A 37 7.89 -17.44 9.16
N ARG A 38 8.96 -16.66 9.00
CA ARG A 38 10.35 -17.09 9.21
C ARG A 38 10.92 -16.46 10.48
N ASP A 39 11.67 -17.25 11.24
CA ASP A 39 12.51 -16.73 12.32
C ASP A 39 13.85 -16.19 11.79
N PRO A 40 14.63 -15.43 12.59
CA PRO A 40 15.89 -14.87 12.14
C PRO A 40 16.92 -15.89 11.65
N SER A 41 16.96 -17.09 12.24
CA SER A 41 17.91 -18.13 11.84
C SER A 41 17.56 -18.73 10.48
N GLN A 42 16.27 -18.96 10.24
CA GLN A 42 15.75 -19.40 8.94
C GLN A 42 15.99 -18.33 7.86
N ALA A 43 15.73 -17.06 8.19
CA ALA A 43 15.98 -15.93 7.30
C ALA A 43 17.46 -15.82 6.89
N ILE A 44 18.38 -15.94 7.85
CA ILE A 44 19.83 -15.92 7.56
C ILE A 44 20.21 -17.11 6.68
N SER A 45 19.71 -18.32 6.96
CA SER A 45 19.99 -19.50 6.15
C SER A 45 19.47 -19.36 4.71
N GLU A 46 18.27 -18.79 4.52
CA GLU A 46 17.67 -18.53 3.21
C GLU A 46 18.46 -17.47 2.43
N LEU A 47 18.94 -16.44 3.13
CA LEU A 47 19.78 -15.40 2.52
C LEU A 47 21.20 -15.89 2.23
N ALA A 48 21.70 -16.88 2.96
CA ALA A 48 23.03 -17.47 2.79
C ALA A 48 23.12 -18.45 1.60
N GLU A 49 22.00 -18.77 0.95
CA GLU A 49 22.00 -19.55 -0.30
C GLU A 49 22.91 -18.90 -1.36
N PRO A 50 23.55 -19.69 -2.25
CA PRO A 50 24.65 -19.21 -3.07
C PRO A 50 24.26 -17.99 -3.93
N GLY A 51 25.02 -16.91 -3.80
CA GLY A 51 24.88 -15.69 -4.60
C GLY A 51 24.55 -14.41 -3.83
N LEU A 52 24.48 -14.44 -2.48
CA LEU A 52 24.26 -13.24 -1.66
C LEU A 52 25.27 -12.12 -1.96
N GLU A 53 26.56 -12.44 -1.94
CA GLU A 53 27.63 -11.48 -2.23
C GLU A 53 27.49 -10.87 -3.63
N GLY A 54 27.17 -11.70 -4.63
CA GLY A 54 26.91 -11.24 -6.00
C GLY A 54 25.70 -10.30 -6.09
N ARG A 55 24.60 -10.64 -5.41
CA ARG A 55 23.40 -9.78 -5.35
C ARG A 55 23.66 -8.47 -4.63
N LEU A 56 24.43 -8.48 -3.53
CA LEU A 56 24.83 -7.28 -2.80
C LEU A 56 25.73 -6.39 -3.63
N LYS A 57 26.72 -6.98 -4.32
CA LYS A 57 27.62 -6.26 -5.23
C LYS A 57 26.85 -5.59 -6.37
N ALA A 58 25.87 -6.28 -6.96
CA ALA A 58 25.03 -5.74 -8.02
C ALA A 58 24.27 -4.46 -7.61
N LEU A 59 24.01 -4.24 -6.32
CA LEU A 59 23.37 -3.00 -5.83
C LEU A 59 24.31 -1.79 -5.92
N ALA A 60 25.62 -2.00 -5.80
CA ALA A 60 26.64 -0.97 -5.89
C ALA A 60 27.18 -0.77 -7.30
N GLU A 61 27.08 -1.78 -8.17
CA GLU A 61 27.53 -1.71 -9.55
C GLU A 61 26.78 -0.62 -10.34
N GLU A 62 27.54 0.17 -11.09
CA GLU A 62 26.97 1.19 -11.97
C GLU A 62 26.43 0.56 -13.24
N GLY A 63 25.15 0.84 -13.54
CA GLY A 63 24.59 0.48 -14.84
C GLY A 63 25.11 1.38 -15.96
N VAL A 64 24.58 1.17 -17.17
CA VAL A 64 24.96 1.88 -18.42
C VAL A 64 24.96 3.42 -18.30
N ASN A 65 24.19 3.97 -17.36
CA ASN A 65 24.07 5.42 -17.12
C ASN A 65 25.00 5.96 -16.01
N GLY A 66 25.98 5.18 -15.54
CA GLY A 66 26.89 5.55 -14.45
C GLY A 66 26.16 5.70 -13.10
N LYS A 67 25.12 4.89 -12.86
CA LYS A 67 24.26 4.98 -11.68
C LYS A 67 23.99 3.60 -11.12
N SER A 68 24.02 3.50 -9.78
CA SER A 68 23.74 2.28 -9.04
C SER A 68 22.49 2.43 -8.17
N VAL A 69 21.91 1.30 -7.76
CA VAL A 69 20.76 1.27 -6.85
C VAL A 69 21.12 1.91 -5.51
N LEU A 70 22.26 1.52 -4.94
CA LEU A 70 22.76 2.06 -3.66
C LEU A 70 22.99 3.57 -3.74
N GLY A 71 23.58 4.05 -4.84
CA GLY A 71 23.80 5.48 -5.08
C GLY A 71 22.48 6.27 -5.21
N ALA A 72 21.46 5.69 -5.84
CA ALA A 72 20.13 6.30 -5.94
C ALA A 72 19.39 6.31 -4.60
N LEU A 73 19.49 5.23 -3.80
CA LEU A 73 18.91 5.16 -2.46
C LEU A 73 19.48 6.23 -1.53
N GLY A 74 20.79 6.49 -1.61
CA GLY A 74 21.47 7.53 -0.84
C GLY A 74 20.95 8.96 -1.07
N ARG A 75 20.15 9.18 -2.11
CA ARG A 75 19.55 10.49 -2.46
C ARG A 75 18.10 10.64 -2.02
N ILE A 76 17.48 9.58 -1.49
CA ILE A 76 16.09 9.64 -1.01
C ILE A 76 16.03 10.45 0.28
N SER A 77 15.13 11.43 0.32
CA SER A 77 14.89 12.27 1.49
C SER A 77 13.51 11.99 2.08
N GLY A 78 13.48 11.70 3.39
CA GLY A 78 12.23 11.52 4.13
C GLY A 78 11.35 12.76 4.12
N ALA A 79 11.95 13.96 4.17
CA ALA A 79 11.21 15.23 4.17
C ALA A 79 10.34 15.42 2.92
N SER A 80 10.82 14.97 1.75
CA SER A 80 10.02 15.05 0.52
C SER A 80 8.79 14.14 0.56
N ILE A 81 8.91 12.97 1.18
CA ILE A 81 7.79 12.03 1.31
C ILE A 81 6.81 12.55 2.36
N GLU A 82 7.32 13.06 3.47
CA GLU A 82 6.55 13.69 4.53
C GLU A 82 5.64 14.80 4.00
N GLN A 83 6.17 15.72 3.19
CA GLN A 83 5.39 16.79 2.57
C GLN A 83 4.29 16.25 1.66
N GLN A 84 4.58 15.20 0.87
CA GLN A 84 3.61 14.59 -0.02
C GLN A 84 2.50 13.87 0.75
N VAL A 85 2.82 13.20 1.86
CA VAL A 85 1.83 12.46 2.65
C VAL A 85 0.99 13.39 3.52
N THR A 86 1.61 14.38 4.18
CA THR A 86 0.95 15.26 5.16
C THR A 86 -0.24 16.01 4.57
N ARG A 87 -0.15 16.46 3.31
CA ARG A 87 -1.26 17.15 2.62
C ARG A 87 -2.49 16.26 2.35
N HIS A 88 -2.35 14.94 2.53
CA HIS A 88 -3.41 13.95 2.33
C HIS A 88 -3.82 13.28 3.65
N LEU A 89 -3.40 13.82 4.78
CA LEU A 89 -3.81 13.36 6.10
C LEU A 89 -4.74 14.39 6.77
N PRO A 90 -5.70 13.94 7.61
CA PRO A 90 -6.53 14.87 8.37
C PRO A 90 -5.69 15.78 9.27
N ALA A 91 -6.15 17.01 9.49
CA ALA A 91 -5.42 18.00 10.27
C ALA A 91 -5.04 17.49 11.68
N GLY A 92 -3.81 17.74 12.15
CA GLY A 92 -3.35 17.30 13.48
C GLY A 92 -3.00 15.81 13.58
N ALA A 93 -3.07 15.05 12.49
CA ALA A 93 -2.58 13.68 12.48
C ALA A 93 -1.04 13.69 12.51
N MET A 94 -0.47 13.19 13.62
CA MET A 94 0.97 13.15 13.85
C MET A 94 1.45 11.70 13.94
N PHE A 95 2.33 11.33 13.01
CA PHE A 95 2.89 10.00 12.93
C PHE A 95 4.39 10.06 12.69
N GLU A 96 5.11 9.15 13.33
CA GLU A 96 6.49 8.82 12.99
C GLU A 96 6.47 7.54 12.18
N VAL A 97 7.17 7.53 11.04
CA VAL A 97 7.31 6.37 10.18
C VAL A 97 8.78 6.14 9.83
N ASN A 98 9.23 4.90 10.01
CA ASN A 98 10.56 4.43 9.66
C ASN A 98 10.48 3.63 8.36
N VAL A 99 11.37 3.93 7.41
CA VAL A 99 11.59 3.11 6.22
C VAL A 99 12.94 2.43 6.37
N GLU A 100 12.94 1.11 6.37
CA GLU A 100 14.17 0.33 6.46
C GLU A 100 14.34 -0.50 5.20
N PHE A 101 15.53 -0.44 4.60
CA PHE A 101 15.89 -1.28 3.46
C PHE A 101 16.59 -2.54 3.97
N VAL A 102 15.96 -3.69 3.74
CA VAL A 102 16.36 -4.98 4.33
C VAL A 102 16.62 -6.04 3.26
N PRO A 103 17.52 -7.00 3.51
CA PRO A 103 17.62 -8.17 2.65
C PRO A 103 16.37 -9.05 2.87
N GLY A 104 15.58 -9.23 1.81
CA GLY A 104 14.33 -9.98 1.88
C GLY A 104 14.24 -11.12 0.85
N GLY A 105 13.31 -12.04 1.11
CA GLY A 105 12.86 -13.09 0.17
C GLY A 105 11.87 -12.56 -0.88
N ASP A 106 10.66 -13.14 -0.94
CA ASP A 106 9.77 -12.95 -2.09
C ASP A 106 8.96 -11.63 -2.09
N GLN A 107 8.58 -11.11 -0.92
CA GLN A 107 7.73 -9.93 -0.86
C GLN A 107 8.54 -8.65 -1.06
N PRO A 108 8.15 -7.73 -1.94
CA PRO A 108 8.95 -6.54 -2.18
C PRO A 108 8.88 -5.52 -1.02
N VAL A 109 7.73 -5.43 -0.33
CA VAL A 109 7.52 -4.47 0.77
C VAL A 109 6.56 -5.05 1.80
N ILE A 110 6.90 -4.90 3.09
CA ILE A 110 6.03 -5.17 4.24
C ILE A 110 5.88 -3.88 5.04
N ALA A 111 4.68 -3.58 5.50
CA ALA A 111 4.39 -2.37 6.28
C ALA A 111 3.46 -2.70 7.44
N GLU A 112 3.91 -2.41 8.67
CA GLU A 112 3.14 -2.67 9.89
C GLU A 112 3.57 -1.70 10.99
N GLY A 113 2.62 -1.33 11.86
CA GLY A 113 2.90 -0.37 12.93
C GLY A 113 3.42 0.95 12.36
N ASN A 114 4.66 1.30 12.69
CA ASN A 114 5.36 2.49 12.20
C ASN A 114 6.50 2.20 11.25
N THR A 115 6.61 0.99 10.72
CA THR A 115 7.76 0.58 9.90
C THR A 115 7.30 0.12 8.52
N VAL A 116 8.02 0.58 7.49
CA VAL A 116 7.95 0.09 6.11
C VAL A 116 9.29 -0.59 5.81
N ALA A 117 9.29 -1.91 5.78
CA ALA A 117 10.45 -2.71 5.41
C ALA A 117 10.43 -2.97 3.89
N VAL A 118 11.41 -2.44 3.18
CA VAL A 118 11.57 -2.60 1.73
C VAL A 118 12.64 -3.64 1.47
N ASN A 119 12.30 -4.70 0.73
CA ASN A 119 13.29 -5.65 0.26
C ASN A 119 14.16 -4.97 -0.79
N PHE A 120 15.42 -4.69 -0.47
CA PHE A 120 16.29 -3.98 -1.41
C PHE A 120 16.66 -4.81 -2.65
N PHE A 121 16.46 -6.13 -2.63
CA PHE A 121 16.65 -6.97 -3.83
C PHE A 121 15.49 -6.85 -4.82
N SER A 122 14.36 -6.27 -4.42
CA SER A 122 13.24 -5.97 -5.32
C SER A 122 13.36 -4.61 -6.01
N LEU A 123 14.44 -3.87 -5.74
CA LEU A 123 14.65 -2.54 -6.30
C LEU A 123 15.20 -2.61 -7.72
N GLU A 124 14.56 -1.85 -8.61
CA GLU A 124 15.01 -1.68 -9.97
C GLU A 124 15.36 -0.22 -10.24
N LEU A 125 16.49 0.02 -10.90
CA LEU A 125 16.86 1.34 -11.38
C LEU A 125 16.40 1.51 -12.84
N ARG A 126 15.40 2.36 -13.07
CA ARG A 126 14.93 2.72 -14.42
C ARG A 126 15.27 4.18 -14.69
N GLY A 127 16.31 4.40 -15.50
CA GLY A 127 16.90 5.72 -15.68
C GLY A 127 17.50 6.24 -14.37
N ASN A 128 16.88 7.27 -13.77
CA ASN A 128 17.35 7.88 -12.51
C ASN A 128 16.41 7.63 -11.33
N LYS A 129 15.38 6.79 -11.51
CA LYS A 129 14.34 6.56 -10.52
C LYS A 129 14.37 5.10 -10.09
N LEU A 130 14.16 4.89 -8.79
CA LEU A 130 13.99 3.57 -8.22
C LEU A 130 12.54 3.14 -8.35
N PHE A 131 12.35 1.86 -8.67
CA PHE A 131 11.07 1.21 -8.82
C PHE A 131 11.03 -0.06 -7.97
N VAL A 132 9.81 -0.45 -7.61
CA VAL A 132 9.48 -1.74 -7.04
C VAL A 132 8.30 -2.28 -7.85
N GLY A 133 8.55 -3.33 -8.65
CA GLY A 133 7.60 -3.78 -9.66
C GLY A 133 7.25 -2.63 -10.63
N ASP A 134 5.96 -2.32 -10.76
CA ASP A 134 5.47 -1.29 -11.68
C ASP A 134 5.42 0.14 -11.07
N PHE A 135 5.77 0.30 -9.80
CA PHE A 135 5.60 1.57 -9.08
C PHE A 135 6.92 2.28 -8.79
N PRO A 136 7.00 3.62 -9.01
CA PRO A 136 8.10 4.42 -8.51
C PRO A 136 8.19 4.30 -6.98
N LEU A 137 9.39 4.07 -6.44
CA LEU A 137 9.62 3.82 -5.01
C LEU A 137 9.05 4.95 -4.13
N LEU A 138 9.25 6.21 -4.50
CA LEU A 138 8.75 7.35 -3.69
C LEU A 138 7.23 7.37 -3.60
N SER A 139 6.54 7.08 -4.71
CA SER A 139 5.08 6.97 -4.77
C SER A 139 4.59 5.79 -3.92
N LEU A 140 5.26 4.64 -4.02
CA LEU A 140 4.94 3.45 -3.23
C LEU A 140 5.13 3.70 -1.72
N LEU A 141 6.22 4.35 -1.34
CA LEU A 141 6.49 4.71 0.06
C LEU A 141 5.44 5.68 0.60
N ALA A 142 5.09 6.73 -0.16
CA ALA A 142 4.03 7.66 0.22
C ALA A 142 2.67 6.95 0.38
N ASN A 143 2.34 6.04 -0.53
CA ASN A 143 1.15 5.19 -0.46
C ASN A 143 1.14 4.36 0.85
N ARG A 144 2.23 3.63 1.15
CA ARG A 144 2.32 2.80 2.35
C ARG A 144 2.28 3.61 3.64
N MET A 145 2.97 4.74 3.69
CA MET A 145 2.93 5.65 4.83
C MET A 145 1.52 6.19 5.07
N HIS A 146 0.83 6.64 4.01
CA HIS A 146 -0.55 7.10 4.11
C HIS A 146 -1.47 6.00 4.65
N GLN A 147 -1.32 4.75 4.18
CA GLN A 147 -2.10 3.63 4.70
C GLN A 147 -1.81 3.35 6.18
N LEU A 148 -0.54 3.32 6.60
CA LEU A 148 -0.17 3.15 8.02
C LEU A 148 -0.75 4.26 8.90
N CYS A 149 -0.68 5.51 8.44
CA CYS A 149 -1.19 6.68 9.15
C CYS A 149 -2.72 6.61 9.29
N THR A 150 -3.43 6.33 8.19
CA THR A 150 -4.89 6.28 8.16
C THR A 150 -5.47 5.07 8.87
N ALA A 151 -4.76 3.94 8.91
CA ALA A 151 -5.17 2.76 9.67
C ALA A 151 -5.24 3.03 11.19
N ARG A 152 -4.48 4.01 11.70
CA ARG A 152 -4.49 4.39 13.12
C ARG A 152 -5.62 5.35 13.50
N LEU A 153 -6.28 5.96 12.51
CA LEU A 153 -7.35 6.93 12.77
C LEU A 153 -8.65 6.26 13.24
N VAL A 154 -8.85 5.01 12.86
CA VAL A 154 -10.08 4.26 13.13
C VAL A 154 -9.70 2.85 13.58
N ALA A 155 -10.05 2.51 14.83
CA ALA A 155 -9.85 1.17 15.35
C ALA A 155 -10.72 0.16 14.58
N PRO A 156 -10.17 -1.02 14.20
CA PRO A 156 -10.97 -2.09 13.61
C PRO A 156 -12.14 -2.48 14.52
N ARG A 157 -13.30 -2.78 13.93
CA ARG A 157 -14.43 -3.36 14.65
C ARG A 157 -14.16 -4.85 14.90
N LEU A 158 -14.72 -5.38 15.98
CA LEU A 158 -14.65 -6.81 16.29
C LEU A 158 -15.34 -7.60 15.17
N GLU A 159 -14.69 -8.65 14.66
CA GLU A 159 -15.22 -9.44 13.54
C GLU A 159 -16.52 -10.18 13.91
N ASP A 160 -16.67 -10.55 15.17
CA ASP A 160 -17.85 -11.22 15.73
C ASP A 160 -19.00 -10.24 16.03
N ALA A 161 -18.77 -8.92 15.94
CA ALA A 161 -19.83 -7.94 16.03
C ALA A 161 -20.61 -7.90 14.71
N ALA A 162 -21.94 -7.77 14.79
CA ALA A 162 -22.79 -7.65 13.60
C ALA A 162 -22.31 -6.50 12.68
N GLY A 163 -22.06 -6.80 11.41
CA GLY A 163 -21.53 -5.87 10.41
C GLY A 163 -20.01 -5.61 10.45
N GLY A 164 -19.30 -6.08 11.47
CA GLY A 164 -17.88 -5.73 11.70
C GLY A 164 -16.95 -6.12 10.55
N ALA A 165 -17.12 -7.32 9.98
CA ALA A 165 -16.29 -7.80 8.87
C ALA A 165 -16.46 -6.96 7.58
N LEU A 166 -17.70 -6.63 7.21
CA LEU A 166 -18.00 -5.83 6.03
C LEU A 166 -17.52 -4.38 6.21
N GLU A 167 -17.77 -3.79 7.38
CA GLU A 167 -17.34 -2.44 7.69
C GLU A 167 -15.81 -2.32 7.70
N ASN A 168 -15.10 -3.30 8.25
CA ASN A 168 -13.64 -3.36 8.19
C ASN A 168 -13.12 -3.49 6.75
N PHE A 169 -13.79 -4.30 5.91
CA PHE A 169 -13.47 -4.39 4.49
C PHE A 169 -13.66 -3.05 3.77
N LEU A 170 -14.81 -2.40 3.94
CA LEU A 170 -15.12 -1.10 3.34
C LEU A 170 -14.13 -0.01 3.79
N ALA A 171 -13.83 0.06 5.09
CA ALA A 171 -12.86 1.01 5.62
C ALA A 171 -11.46 0.77 5.05
N ARG A 172 -11.03 -0.49 4.91
CA ARG A 172 -9.74 -0.82 4.28
C ARG A 172 -9.74 -0.46 2.80
N MET A 173 -10.78 -0.85 2.05
CA MET A 173 -10.93 -0.52 0.65
C MET A 173 -10.89 1.00 0.42
N PHE A 174 -11.49 1.79 1.30
CA PHE A 174 -11.46 3.24 1.28
C PHE A 174 -10.06 3.82 1.55
N ARG A 175 -9.37 3.34 2.60
CA ARG A 175 -7.99 3.77 2.92
C ARG A 175 -7.00 3.43 1.81
N GLU A 176 -7.08 2.22 1.27
CA GLU A 176 -6.20 1.79 0.18
C GLU A 176 -6.57 2.48 -1.15
N GLY A 177 -7.86 2.71 -1.41
CA GLY A 177 -8.36 3.44 -2.58
C GLY A 177 -7.91 4.90 -2.60
N SER A 178 -8.00 5.60 -1.48
CA SER A 178 -7.50 6.97 -1.33
C SER A 178 -5.97 7.04 -1.45
N ALA A 179 -5.24 6.12 -0.83
CA ALA A 179 -3.78 6.02 -1.00
C ALA A 179 -3.41 5.79 -2.48
N THR A 180 -4.17 4.97 -3.19
CA THR A 180 -3.95 4.76 -4.62
C THR A 180 -4.20 6.04 -5.40
N LEU A 181 -5.34 6.68 -5.18
CA LEU A 181 -5.74 7.94 -5.81
C LEU A 181 -4.67 9.03 -5.70
N PHE A 182 -4.06 9.17 -4.53
CA PHE A 182 -3.12 10.26 -4.27
C PHE A 182 -1.70 10.00 -4.78
N PHE A 183 -1.28 8.73 -4.85
CA PHE A 183 0.15 8.42 -5.01
C PHE A 183 0.47 7.46 -6.15
N THR A 184 -0.42 6.51 -6.45
CA THR A 184 -0.06 5.31 -7.23
C THR A 184 -1.13 4.90 -8.24
N VAL A 185 -1.95 5.85 -8.70
CA VAL A 185 -2.86 5.61 -9.83
C VAL A 185 -2.05 5.11 -11.04
N PRO A 186 -2.31 3.89 -11.53
CA PRO A 186 -1.62 3.37 -12.70
C PRO A 186 -2.02 4.18 -13.94
N VAL A 187 -1.05 4.60 -14.75
CA VAL A 187 -1.30 5.34 -16.00
C VAL A 187 -0.80 4.60 -17.25
N SER A 188 0.01 3.56 -17.08
CA SER A 188 0.56 2.74 -18.15
C SER A 188 1.05 1.39 -17.62
N GLY A 189 1.32 0.45 -18.52
CA GLY A 189 1.94 -0.84 -18.18
C GLY A 189 0.97 -1.92 -17.72
N PRO A 190 1.48 -3.06 -17.20
CA PRO A 190 0.67 -4.23 -16.87
C PRO A 190 -0.42 -3.95 -15.83
N VAL A 191 -0.11 -3.21 -14.77
CA VAL A 191 -1.10 -2.85 -13.73
C VAL A 191 -2.21 -1.97 -14.31
N TYR A 192 -1.89 -1.03 -15.21
CA TYR A 192 -2.90 -0.22 -15.88
C TYR A 192 -3.87 -1.07 -16.72
N ASN A 193 -3.36 -2.11 -17.39
CA ASN A 193 -4.21 -3.03 -18.14
C ASN A 193 -5.20 -3.79 -17.23
N LEU A 194 -4.74 -4.23 -16.05
CA LEU A 194 -5.62 -4.85 -15.04
C LEU A 194 -6.69 -3.86 -14.56
N TRP A 195 -6.33 -2.60 -14.36
CA TRP A 195 -7.26 -1.54 -13.99
C TRP A 195 -8.31 -1.28 -15.07
N GLN A 196 -7.91 -1.20 -16.34
CA GLN A 196 -8.84 -1.06 -17.46
C GLN A 196 -9.82 -2.23 -17.57
N GLN A 197 -9.39 -3.45 -17.23
CA GLN A 197 -10.28 -4.61 -17.16
C GLN A 197 -11.25 -4.52 -15.97
N ALA A 198 -10.78 -4.06 -14.80
CA ALA A 198 -11.62 -3.84 -13.63
C ALA A 198 -12.67 -2.74 -13.88
N GLU A 199 -12.30 -1.64 -14.54
CA GLU A 199 -13.23 -0.56 -14.88
C GLU A 199 -14.41 -1.04 -15.74
N LYS A 200 -14.17 -1.97 -16.67
CA LYS A 200 -15.23 -2.59 -17.48
C LYS A 200 -16.22 -3.41 -16.65
N ARG A 201 -15.80 -3.92 -15.48
CA ARG A 201 -16.63 -4.70 -14.55
C ARG A 201 -17.26 -3.84 -13.45
N ARG A 202 -17.00 -2.52 -13.41
CA ARG A 202 -17.43 -1.61 -12.34
C ARG A 202 -18.91 -1.74 -11.97
N GLU A 203 -19.79 -1.85 -12.95
CA GLU A 203 -21.23 -1.99 -12.70
C GLU A 203 -21.56 -3.30 -11.95
N ALA A 204 -20.95 -4.42 -12.37
CA ALA A 204 -21.11 -5.71 -11.69
C ALA A 204 -20.49 -5.68 -10.29
N ASP A 205 -19.35 -5.02 -10.12
CA ASP A 205 -18.67 -4.87 -8.83
C ASP A 205 -19.49 -4.02 -7.85
N VAL A 206 -20.12 -2.94 -8.33
CA VAL A 206 -21.09 -2.15 -7.53
C VAL A 206 -22.30 -2.99 -7.15
N GLN A 207 -22.88 -3.76 -8.08
CA GLN A 207 -24.00 -4.64 -7.78
C GLN A 207 -23.63 -5.72 -6.75
N LEU A 208 -22.42 -6.28 -6.84
CA LEU A 208 -21.89 -7.22 -5.85
C LEU A 208 -21.79 -6.55 -4.48
N LEU A 209 -21.13 -5.40 -4.39
CA LEU A 209 -20.95 -4.68 -3.13
C LEU A 209 -22.29 -4.25 -2.51
N ARG A 210 -23.20 -3.72 -3.33
CA ARG A 210 -24.58 -3.38 -2.96
C ARG A 210 -25.29 -4.58 -2.33
N ARG A 211 -25.23 -5.76 -2.97
CA ARG A 211 -25.86 -6.98 -2.44
C ARG A 211 -25.38 -7.29 -1.03
N TYR A 212 -24.08 -7.18 -0.76
CA TYR A 212 -23.53 -7.44 0.57
C TYR A 212 -23.95 -6.41 1.61
N ILE A 213 -23.98 -5.13 1.23
CA ILE A 213 -24.46 -4.04 2.11
C ILE A 213 -25.91 -4.31 2.53
N HIS A 214 -26.78 -4.73 1.61
CA HIS A 214 -28.19 -4.99 1.93
C HIS A 214 -28.46 -6.36 2.57
N ALA A 215 -27.67 -7.39 2.26
CA ALA A 215 -27.90 -8.74 2.77
C ALA A 215 -27.73 -8.83 4.30
N LYS A 216 -27.03 -7.87 4.93
CA LYS A 216 -26.66 -7.90 6.36
C LYS A 216 -26.02 -9.24 6.78
N GLU A 217 -25.39 -9.93 5.82
CA GLU A 217 -24.68 -11.17 6.04
C GLU A 217 -23.44 -10.89 6.89
N ASN A 218 -23.17 -11.77 7.86
CA ASN A 218 -22.08 -11.60 8.82
C ASN A 218 -21.06 -12.73 8.65
N GLY A 219 -19.78 -12.42 8.87
CA GLY A 219 -18.73 -13.41 9.05
C GLY A 219 -17.54 -13.31 8.10
N ALA A 220 -16.44 -13.96 8.48
CA ALA A 220 -15.15 -13.91 7.77
C ALA A 220 -15.15 -14.56 6.38
N ALA A 221 -16.13 -15.40 6.05
CA ALA A 221 -16.29 -15.94 4.69
C ALA A 221 -16.64 -14.83 3.68
N LEU A 222 -17.46 -13.87 4.11
CA LEU A 222 -17.91 -12.73 3.31
C LEU A 222 -16.76 -11.82 2.88
N ALA A 223 -15.94 -11.41 3.86
CA ALA A 223 -14.81 -10.53 3.63
C ALA A 223 -13.79 -11.18 2.68
N ARG A 224 -13.64 -12.50 2.73
CA ARG A 224 -12.79 -13.26 1.80
C ARG A 224 -13.35 -13.30 0.39
N GLU A 225 -14.68 -13.40 0.22
CA GLU A 225 -15.31 -13.36 -1.10
C GLU A 225 -15.22 -11.98 -1.73
N LEU A 226 -15.48 -10.92 -0.95
CA LEU A 226 -15.30 -9.53 -1.36
C LEU A 226 -13.84 -9.25 -1.74
N GLU A 227 -12.90 -9.73 -0.94
CA GLU A 227 -11.47 -9.67 -1.25
C GLU A 227 -11.16 -10.33 -2.59
N HIS A 228 -11.61 -11.58 -2.78
CA HIS A 228 -11.34 -12.33 -4.00
C HIS A 228 -11.94 -11.67 -5.25
N SER A 229 -13.10 -11.03 -5.11
CA SER A 229 -13.84 -10.47 -6.24
C SER A 229 -13.36 -9.07 -6.62
N LEU A 230 -13.08 -8.22 -5.62
CA LEU A 230 -12.84 -6.78 -5.81
C LEU A 230 -11.36 -6.39 -5.79
N ALA A 231 -10.48 -7.20 -5.21
CA ALA A 231 -9.06 -6.90 -5.15
C ALA A 231 -8.30 -7.43 -6.37
N LEU A 232 -7.36 -6.62 -6.86
CA LEU A 232 -6.39 -7.07 -7.85
C LEU A 232 -5.18 -7.73 -7.18
N THR A 233 -4.69 -8.80 -7.80
CA THR A 233 -3.54 -9.58 -7.34
C THR A 233 -2.25 -9.22 -8.11
N GLY A 234 -1.15 -9.90 -7.82
CA GLY A 234 0.15 -9.66 -8.46
C GLY A 234 0.70 -8.28 -8.15
N SER A 235 1.36 -7.65 -9.12
CA SER A 235 1.96 -6.31 -8.94
C SER A 235 0.94 -5.26 -8.49
N ALA A 236 -0.33 -5.35 -8.92
CA ALA A 236 -1.35 -4.38 -8.52
C ALA A 236 -1.59 -4.35 -7.00
N SER A 237 -1.43 -5.49 -6.31
CA SER A 237 -1.57 -5.58 -4.85
C SER A 237 -0.54 -4.74 -4.09
N LEU A 238 0.56 -4.34 -4.76
CA LEU A 238 1.59 -3.48 -4.16
C LEU A 238 1.11 -2.06 -3.93
N ALA A 239 0.25 -1.46 -4.74
CA ALA A 239 -0.15 -0.08 -4.50
C ALA A 239 -1.44 0.37 -5.18
N ALA A 240 -2.14 -0.54 -5.84
CA ALA A 240 -3.30 -0.23 -6.67
C ALA A 240 -4.33 -1.37 -6.60
N ARG A 241 -4.56 -1.87 -5.38
CA ARG A 241 -5.30 -3.11 -5.13
C ARG A 241 -6.80 -3.00 -5.41
N TYR A 242 -7.43 -1.87 -5.12
CA TYR A 242 -8.88 -1.70 -5.21
C TYR A 242 -9.28 -0.60 -6.22
N PRO A 243 -9.47 -0.95 -7.50
CA PRO A 243 -9.98 -0.02 -8.52
C PRO A 243 -11.34 0.58 -8.14
N LEU A 244 -12.28 -0.25 -7.65
CA LEU A 244 -13.61 0.22 -7.22
C LEU A 244 -13.49 1.24 -6.07
N GLY A 245 -12.72 0.92 -5.04
CA GLY A 245 -12.48 1.83 -3.91
C GLY A 245 -11.83 3.15 -4.34
N THR A 246 -10.90 3.10 -5.29
CA THR A 246 -10.26 4.30 -5.84
C THR A 246 -11.25 5.16 -6.62
N TRP A 247 -12.09 4.53 -7.44
CA TRP A 247 -13.14 5.24 -8.17
C TRP A 247 -14.18 5.87 -7.23
N MET A 248 -14.59 5.18 -6.17
CA MET A 248 -15.47 5.77 -5.15
C MET A 248 -14.82 7.01 -4.51
N CYS A 249 -13.52 6.94 -4.19
CA CYS A 249 -12.78 8.10 -3.68
C CYS A 249 -12.74 9.25 -4.69
N GLN A 250 -12.57 8.97 -5.99
CA GLN A 250 -12.60 9.98 -7.05
C GLN A 250 -13.97 10.66 -7.16
N VAL A 251 -15.06 9.90 -7.03
CA VAL A 251 -16.42 10.45 -7.02
C VAL A 251 -16.63 11.33 -5.77
N VAL A 252 -16.16 10.93 -4.60
CA VAL A 252 -16.26 11.77 -3.40
C VAL A 252 -15.40 13.04 -3.53
N GLU A 253 -14.15 12.90 -3.96
CA GLU A 253 -13.23 14.03 -4.17
C GLU A 253 -13.78 15.02 -5.20
N GLY A 254 -14.34 14.54 -6.30
CA GLY A 254 -14.88 15.42 -7.31
C GLY A 254 -16.12 16.19 -6.85
N ALA A 255 -16.93 15.62 -5.95
CA ALA A 255 -18.21 16.19 -5.53
C ALA A 255 -18.02 17.22 -4.42
N PHE A 256 -17.10 16.93 -3.49
CA PHE A 256 -16.93 17.69 -2.26
C PHE A 256 -15.52 18.26 -2.08
N GLY A 257 -14.60 17.93 -2.99
CA GLY A 257 -13.21 18.34 -2.92
C GLY A 257 -12.33 17.39 -2.12
N ARG A 258 -11.01 17.54 -2.29
CA ARG A 258 -10.00 16.71 -1.64
C ARG A 258 -10.03 16.78 -0.11
N ASN A 259 -10.25 17.97 0.44
CA ASN A 259 -10.26 18.16 1.90
C ASN A 259 -11.37 17.34 2.56
N TYR A 260 -12.56 17.30 1.94
CA TYR A 260 -13.64 16.46 2.41
C TYR A 260 -13.25 14.97 2.41
N LEU A 261 -12.71 14.48 1.28
CA LEU A 261 -12.24 13.08 1.17
C LEU A 261 -11.20 12.74 2.25
N VAL A 262 -10.25 13.65 2.51
CA VAL A 262 -9.24 13.48 3.54
C VAL A 262 -9.87 13.43 4.93
N ASP A 263 -10.77 14.35 5.27
CA ASP A 263 -11.45 14.38 6.57
C ASP A 263 -12.33 13.13 6.79
N SER A 264 -12.94 12.58 5.73
CA SER A 264 -13.71 11.33 5.78
C SER A 264 -12.87 10.13 6.22
N LEU A 265 -11.54 10.16 6.13
CA LEU A 265 -10.67 9.08 6.61
C LEU A 265 -10.79 8.86 8.13
N ARG A 266 -11.23 9.86 8.90
CA ARG A 266 -11.58 9.70 10.34
C ARG A 266 -12.88 8.93 10.56
N HIS A 267 -13.73 8.87 9.54
CA HIS A 267 -15.04 8.22 9.56
C HIS A 267 -15.11 7.17 8.44
N ALA A 268 -14.06 6.36 8.28
CA ALA A 268 -13.92 5.45 7.15
C ALA A 268 -15.08 4.46 6.97
N TYR A 269 -15.84 4.17 8.03
CA TYR A 269 -17.05 3.34 7.99
C TYR A 269 -18.24 4.02 7.29
N GLY A 270 -18.26 5.36 7.22
CA GLY A 270 -19.29 6.15 6.54
C GLY A 270 -19.04 6.37 5.04
N ILE A 271 -18.11 5.62 4.43
CA ILE A 271 -17.76 5.81 3.01
C ILE A 271 -18.94 5.53 2.07
N VAL A 272 -19.83 4.61 2.40
CA VAL A 272 -21.00 4.30 1.56
C VAL A 272 -21.91 5.53 1.48
N ASP A 273 -22.20 6.16 2.62
CA ASP A 273 -23.05 7.35 2.68
C ASP A 273 -22.41 8.53 1.93
N ALA A 274 -21.11 8.78 2.18
CA ALA A 274 -20.36 9.82 1.48
C ALA A 274 -20.34 9.61 -0.05
N PHE A 275 -20.19 8.35 -0.48
CA PHE A 275 -20.23 8.00 -1.89
C PHE A 275 -21.64 8.19 -2.48
N GLU A 276 -22.70 7.80 -1.79
CA GLU A 276 -24.08 7.98 -2.30
C GLU A 276 -24.47 9.45 -2.44
N GLU A 277 -24.07 10.28 -1.46
CA GLU A 277 -24.27 11.73 -1.53
C GLU A 277 -23.49 12.32 -2.72
N ALA A 278 -22.22 11.91 -2.89
CA ALA A 278 -21.38 12.34 -3.99
C ALA A 278 -21.92 11.90 -5.35
N ARG A 279 -22.34 10.64 -5.47
CA ARG A 279 -22.95 10.04 -6.66
C ARG A 279 -24.17 10.83 -7.10
N SER A 280 -25.06 11.12 -6.15
CA SER A 280 -26.29 11.88 -6.39
C SER A 280 -25.97 13.30 -6.84
N LYS A 281 -25.05 13.99 -6.17
CA LYS A 281 -24.59 15.34 -6.53
C LYS A 281 -23.94 15.39 -7.92
N PHE A 282 -23.20 14.34 -8.29
CA PHE A 282 -22.58 14.21 -9.61
C PHE A 282 -23.55 13.81 -10.72
N GLY A 283 -24.79 13.42 -10.40
CA GLY A 283 -25.73 12.90 -11.39
C GLY A 283 -25.33 11.53 -11.95
N LEU A 284 -24.57 10.73 -11.21
CA LEU A 284 -24.23 9.37 -11.63
C LEU A 284 -25.49 8.47 -11.61
N PRO A 285 -25.74 7.65 -12.65
CA PRO A 285 -26.93 6.83 -12.75
C PRO A 285 -27.16 5.86 -11.56
N GLU A 286 -28.41 5.49 -11.31
CA GLU A 286 -28.83 4.59 -10.21
C GLU A 286 -28.19 3.19 -10.25
N LYS A 287 -27.75 2.73 -11.42
CA LYS A 287 -26.98 1.48 -11.53
C LYS A 287 -25.66 1.50 -10.74
N TYR A 288 -25.18 2.69 -10.38
CA TYR A 288 -24.00 2.89 -9.55
C TYR A 288 -24.30 3.15 -8.07
N SER A 289 -25.56 3.22 -7.66
CA SER A 289 -25.92 3.35 -6.24
C SER A 289 -25.50 2.11 -5.43
N LEU A 290 -25.11 2.28 -4.19
CA LEU A 290 -24.92 1.22 -3.19
C LEU A 290 -26.10 1.13 -2.22
N ALA A 291 -27.04 2.08 -2.28
CA ALA A 291 -28.23 2.17 -1.42
C ALA A 291 -29.56 1.86 -2.13
N ALA A 292 -29.60 1.87 -3.47
CA ALA A 292 -30.81 1.56 -4.22
C ALA A 292 -31.29 0.13 -3.94
N SER A 293 -32.54 0.01 -3.47
CA SER A 293 -33.23 -1.28 -3.36
C SER A 293 -33.35 -1.92 -4.75
N ARG A 294 -33.19 -3.26 -4.82
CA ARG A 294 -33.34 -4.03 -6.05
C ARG A 294 -34.65 -3.71 -6.78
#